data_AF-A0A7X6UZ82-F1
#
_entry.id   AF-A0A7X6UZ82-F1
#
_cell.length_a   1.000
_cell.length_b   1.000
_cell.length_c   1.000
_cell.angle_alpha   90.00
_cell.angle_beta   90.00
_cell.angle_gamma   90.00
#
_symmetry.space_group_name_H-M   'P 1'
#
loop_
_entity.id
_entity.type
_entity.pdbx_description
1 polymer ?
#
loop_
_entity_poly.entity_id
_entity_poly.type
_entity_poly.pdbx_seq_one_letter_code
_entity_poly.pdbx_strand_id
1 'polypeptide(L)'
;MAKNQGNLMNIVAWGVAGAMALAAIGAGLWGAGQSGQAAKLREVVVELAAVAGVQSVATAPAEAAAEGEEAAAEPQELTMDLLKNESVLSAVLEKAAGAIQANQRDLETARGDLDSAQGQLMSAQGETAALNQKLGEQAAQVETLTAEAAAAGEAASAAQAELTAATEAASAAAEAAAKEKKRLQAAVEKAKNQQAKEVARLATELALLKGEIEPVEAAEDEEYYDAAQAEAAPAEAAAAEEAFELPVGQGRVIGTSEMFTTIQRGEDESLSLRFLDGQTVTYESVPDRVVDQLAMADKKLDKVYLFHVQGQFKSVPPDSIVVRKFWKWQRRHKARGDVYLIEPEKPAESAAEPEETGETAADE
;
A
#
# COMPACT_ATOMS: atom_id res chain seq x y z
N MET A 1 20.13 26.49 26.78
CA MET A 1 21.13 25.72 27.57
C MET A 1 22.01 26.56 28.49
N ALA A 2 22.16 27.88 28.32
CA ALA A 2 23.06 28.69 29.17
C ALA A 2 22.58 29.00 30.61
N LYS A 3 21.29 28.83 30.94
CA LYS A 3 20.75 29.17 32.28
C LYS A 3 21.06 28.15 33.38
N ASN A 4 21.29 26.87 33.04
CA ASN A 4 21.50 25.82 34.05
C ASN A 4 22.97 25.67 34.50
N GLN A 5 23.93 26.10 33.68
CA GLN A 5 25.36 26.07 34.07
C GLN A 5 25.69 27.05 35.19
N GLY A 6 25.01 28.21 35.26
CA GLY A 6 25.19 29.19 36.34
C GLY A 6 24.74 28.68 37.71
N ASN A 7 23.68 27.87 37.76
CA ASN A 7 23.22 27.26 39.01
C ASN A 7 24.12 26.12 39.47
N LEU A 8 24.60 25.27 38.55
CA LEU A 8 25.47 24.13 38.89
C LEU A 8 26.83 24.56 39.46
N MET A 9 27.46 25.63 38.92
CA MET A 9 28.72 26.14 39.47
C MET A 9 28.54 26.79 40.84
N ASN A 10 27.43 27.49 41.08
CA ASN A 10 27.10 28.01 42.41
C ASN A 10 26.87 26.86 43.40
N ILE A 11 26.11 25.83 43.04
CA ILE A 11 25.81 24.70 43.93
C ILE A 11 27.09 23.92 44.32
N VAL A 12 28.02 23.69 43.38
CA VAL A 12 29.29 22.99 43.65
C VAL A 12 30.23 23.85 44.51
N ALA A 13 30.30 25.17 44.28
CA ALA A 13 31.10 26.08 45.10
C ALA A 13 30.61 26.12 46.56
N TRP A 14 29.29 26.06 46.77
CA TRP A 14 28.68 26.04 48.10
C TRP A 14 28.86 24.69 48.82
N GLY A 15 28.81 23.57 48.10
CA GLY A 15 29.04 22.24 48.68
C GLY A 15 30.46 22.03 49.23
N VAL A 16 31.48 22.56 48.55
CA VAL A 16 32.88 22.47 49.00
C VAL A 16 33.15 23.39 50.20
N ALA A 17 32.55 24.59 50.23
CA ALA A 17 32.64 25.50 51.37
C ALA A 17 31.98 24.93 52.64
N GLY A 18 30.80 24.30 52.50
CA GLY A 18 30.11 23.63 53.61
C GLY A 18 30.89 22.44 54.18
N ALA A 19 31.56 21.66 53.33
CA ALA A 19 32.37 20.52 53.76
C ALA A 19 33.64 20.96 54.53
N MET A 20 34.29 22.07 54.11
CA MET A 20 35.43 22.61 54.85
C MET A 20 35.04 23.19 56.21
N ALA A 21 33.89 23.86 56.30
CA ALA A 21 33.40 24.43 57.57
C ALA A 21 33.09 23.34 58.61
N LEU A 22 32.49 22.22 58.19
CA LEU A 22 32.23 21.07 59.06
C LEU A 22 33.51 20.37 59.53
N ALA A 23 34.54 20.28 58.67
CA ALA A 23 35.84 19.73 59.05
C ALA A 23 36.58 20.60 60.09
N ALA A 24 36.44 21.93 60.02
CA ALA A 24 37.01 22.86 60.99
C ALA A 24 36.33 22.76 62.38
N ILE A 25 35.01 22.56 62.42
CA ILE A 25 34.25 22.36 63.66
C ILE A 25 34.63 21.03 64.33
N GLY A 26 34.80 19.95 63.54
CA GLY A 26 35.23 18.65 64.05
C GLY A 26 36.64 18.67 64.65
N ALA A 27 37.56 19.44 64.07
CA ALA A 27 38.92 19.60 64.60
C ALA A 27 38.98 20.50 65.85
N GLY A 28 38.06 21.46 65.99
CA GLY A 28 38.02 22.39 67.13
C GLY A 28 37.47 21.77 68.43
N LEU A 29 36.65 20.72 68.35
CA LEU A 29 35.97 20.14 69.52
C LEU A 29 36.83 19.17 70.36
N TRP A 30 38.01 18.75 69.90
CA TRP A 30 38.78 17.66 70.54
C TRP A 30 40.02 18.08 71.35
N GLY A 31 40.37 19.37 71.42
CA GLY A 31 41.44 19.87 72.29
C GLY A 31 40.87 20.71 73.42
N ALA A 32 41.16 20.43 74.68
CA ALA A 32 40.66 21.20 75.82
C ALA A 32 41.69 22.28 76.25
N GLY A 33 41.33 23.56 76.11
CA GLY A 33 42.10 24.71 76.60
C GLY A 33 41.23 25.99 76.65
N GLN A 34 40.59 26.21 77.80
CA GLN A 34 39.53 27.20 78.02
C GLN A 34 39.99 28.67 77.88
N SER A 35 39.37 29.38 76.92
CA SER A 35 39.22 30.84 76.72
C SER A 35 39.55 31.27 75.29
N GLY A 36 40.72 30.90 74.76
CA GLY A 36 41.08 31.18 73.36
C GLY A 36 40.31 30.33 72.34
N GLN A 37 39.87 29.13 72.73
CA GLN A 37 39.07 28.25 71.87
C GLN A 37 37.61 28.70 71.71
N ALA A 38 37.03 29.36 72.72
CA ALA A 38 35.65 29.85 72.62
C ALA A 38 35.53 30.99 71.61
N ALA A 39 36.55 31.86 71.53
CA ALA A 39 36.62 32.89 70.48
C ALA A 39 36.77 32.26 69.08
N LYS A 40 37.64 31.26 68.94
CA LYS A 40 37.83 30.53 67.66
C LYS A 40 36.57 29.75 67.24
N LEU A 41 35.87 29.12 68.17
CA LEU A 41 34.62 28.43 67.86
C LEU A 41 33.53 29.41 67.44
N ARG A 42 33.47 30.60 68.03
CA ARG A 42 32.54 31.66 67.60
C ARG A 42 32.91 32.21 66.22
N GLU A 43 34.20 32.35 65.91
CA GLU A 43 34.68 32.69 64.57
C GLU A 43 34.22 31.68 63.52
N VAL A 44 34.41 30.40 63.82
CA VAL A 44 33.95 29.30 62.96
C VAL A 44 32.42 29.29 62.80
N VAL A 45 31.66 29.66 63.85
CA VAL A 45 30.19 29.78 63.74
C VAL A 45 29.77 30.99 62.90
N VAL A 46 30.49 32.12 62.97
CA VAL A 46 30.24 33.27 62.07
C VAL A 46 30.57 32.90 60.63
N GLU A 47 31.68 32.20 60.38
CA GLU A 47 32.03 31.71 59.05
C GLU A 47 31.01 30.69 58.54
N LEU A 48 30.57 29.75 59.37
CA LEU A 48 29.51 28.80 59.03
C LEU A 48 28.18 29.51 58.73
N ALA A 49 27.83 30.52 59.53
CA ALA A 49 26.64 31.34 59.32
C ALA A 49 26.73 32.12 58.00
N ALA A 50 27.89 32.72 57.70
CA ALA A 50 28.14 33.41 56.44
C ALA A 50 28.06 32.46 55.24
N VAL A 51 28.66 31.26 55.35
CA VAL A 51 28.58 30.18 54.35
C VAL A 51 27.17 29.57 54.25
N ALA A 52 26.32 29.76 55.26
CA ALA A 52 24.91 29.41 55.23
C ALA A 52 24.01 30.58 54.79
N GLY A 53 24.57 31.75 54.47
CA GLY A 53 23.82 32.97 54.11
C GLY A 53 23.11 33.65 55.28
N VAL A 54 23.39 33.26 56.53
CA VAL A 54 22.85 33.86 57.75
C VAL A 54 23.75 35.04 58.13
N GLN A 55 23.37 36.25 57.72
CA GLN A 55 24.14 37.48 57.96
C GLN A 55 23.55 38.36 59.09
N SER A 56 22.34 38.07 59.54
CA SER A 56 21.67 38.84 60.60
C SER A 56 20.84 37.98 61.54
N VAL A 57 20.72 38.44 62.79
CA VAL A 57 19.93 37.80 63.85
C VAL A 57 19.02 38.82 64.50
N ALA A 58 17.77 38.41 64.74
CA ALA A 58 16.86 39.17 65.58
C ALA A 58 17.26 38.98 67.04
N THR A 59 17.80 40.01 67.67
CA THR A 59 18.06 40.03 69.10
C THR A 59 16.94 40.77 69.80
N ALA A 60 16.39 40.18 70.87
CA ALA A 60 15.43 40.87 71.72
C ALA A 60 16.04 42.19 72.23
N PRO A 61 15.27 43.29 72.27
CA PRO A 61 15.79 44.59 72.70
C PRO A 61 16.32 44.47 74.13
N ALA A 62 17.61 44.79 74.31
CA ALA A 62 18.21 44.92 75.62
C ALA A 62 17.61 46.17 76.28
N GLU A 63 16.78 45.95 77.31
CA GLU A 63 16.21 46.96 78.20
C GLU A 63 15.55 48.18 77.52
N ALA A 64 14.26 48.04 77.19
CA ALA A 64 13.32 49.16 77.31
C ALA A 64 12.07 48.67 78.03
N ALA A 65 11.90 49.16 79.25
CA ALA A 65 10.72 48.96 80.06
C ALA A 65 9.50 49.69 79.47
N ALA A 66 8.33 49.14 79.80
CA ALA A 66 7.00 49.76 79.82
C ALA A 66 6.20 49.77 78.51
N GLU A 67 5.06 49.07 78.59
CA GLU A 67 3.81 49.25 77.85
C GLU A 67 3.80 48.92 76.33
N GLY A 68 3.38 47.69 76.04
CA GLY A 68 2.27 47.47 75.10
C GLY A 68 2.46 47.86 73.64
N GLU A 69 3.59 47.56 73.02
CA GLU A 69 3.71 47.54 71.56
C GLU A 69 4.71 46.45 71.15
N GLU A 70 4.32 45.52 70.28
CA GLU A 70 5.21 44.50 69.71
C GLU A 70 6.27 45.18 68.84
N ALA A 71 7.33 45.68 69.48
CA ALA A 71 8.50 46.18 68.79
C ALA A 71 9.18 45.01 68.07
N ALA A 72 9.04 44.96 66.75
CA ALA A 72 9.74 44.01 65.90
C ALA A 72 11.25 44.15 66.14
N ALA A 73 11.90 43.07 66.59
CA ALA A 73 13.34 43.05 66.80
C ALA A 73 14.06 43.39 65.49
N GLU A 74 14.79 44.50 65.47
CA GLU A 74 15.57 44.87 64.29
C GLU A 74 16.70 43.86 64.04
N PRO A 75 16.91 43.42 62.79
CA PRO A 75 17.95 42.46 62.47
C PRO A 75 19.32 43.10 62.66
N GLN A 76 20.08 42.64 63.67
CA GLN A 76 21.45 43.07 63.89
C GLN A 76 22.41 42.21 63.05
N GLU A 77 23.47 42.82 62.52
CA GLU A 77 24.55 42.08 61.85
C GLU A 77 25.19 41.08 62.81
N LEU A 78 25.45 39.89 62.30
CA LEU A 78 25.95 38.77 63.08
C LEU A 78 27.42 39.03 63.48
N THR A 79 27.62 39.44 64.74
CA THR A 79 28.95 39.73 65.30
C THR A 79 29.34 38.72 66.38
N MET A 80 30.64 38.55 66.63
CA MET A 80 31.13 37.61 67.65
C MET A 80 30.63 37.91 69.07
N ASP A 81 30.33 39.18 69.36
CA ASP A 81 29.81 39.58 70.66
C ASP A 81 28.36 39.12 70.88
N LEU A 82 27.55 39.06 69.82
CA LEU A 82 26.18 38.55 69.90
C LEU A 82 26.13 37.04 70.14
N LEU A 83 27.14 36.30 69.68
CA LEU A 83 27.31 34.86 69.94
C LEU A 83 27.76 34.53 71.38
N LYS A 84 27.99 35.54 72.23
CA LYS A 84 28.11 35.34 73.69
C LYS A 84 26.77 34.97 74.31
N ASN A 85 25.66 35.37 73.69
CA ASN A 85 24.32 35.02 74.14
C ASN A 85 23.96 33.62 73.62
N GLU A 86 23.66 32.71 74.53
CA GLU A 86 23.42 31.30 74.24
C GLU A 86 22.20 31.10 73.33
N SER A 87 21.16 31.94 73.47
CA SER A 87 19.96 31.90 72.62
C SER A 87 20.22 32.39 71.18
N VAL A 88 21.13 33.34 71.02
CA VAL A 88 21.55 33.84 69.70
C VAL A 88 22.44 32.80 69.01
N LEU A 89 23.38 32.22 69.76
CA LEU A 89 24.23 31.13 69.27
C LEU A 89 23.39 29.93 68.79
N SER A 90 22.40 29.50 69.58
CA SER A 90 21.53 28.37 69.21
C SER A 90 20.69 28.68 67.97
N ALA A 91 20.13 29.89 67.86
CA ALA A 91 19.32 30.29 66.71
C ALA A 91 20.15 30.38 65.41
N VAL A 92 21.40 30.82 65.49
CA VAL A 92 22.31 30.86 64.34
C VAL A 92 22.73 29.46 63.91
N LEU A 93 23.06 28.59 64.86
CA LEU A 93 23.41 27.20 64.59
C LEU A 93 22.24 26.43 63.98
N GLU A 94 21.02 26.65 64.46
CA GLU A 94 19.81 26.02 63.91
C GLU A 94 19.53 26.49 62.48
N LYS A 95 19.61 27.80 62.22
CA LYS A 95 19.47 28.35 60.85
C LYS A 95 20.56 27.83 59.91
N ALA A 96 21.82 27.80 60.36
CA ALA A 96 22.94 27.31 59.56
C ALA A 96 22.79 25.80 59.27
N ALA A 97 22.41 25.00 60.26
CA ALA A 97 22.13 23.58 60.08
C ALA A 97 20.98 23.34 59.09
N GLY A 98 19.90 24.12 59.19
CA GLY A 98 18.77 24.07 58.26
C GLY A 98 19.17 24.40 56.81
N ALA A 99 19.97 25.46 56.61
CA ALA A 99 20.46 25.87 55.29
C ALA A 99 21.42 24.82 54.68
N ILE A 100 22.31 24.24 55.48
CA ILE A 100 23.20 23.15 55.04
C ILE A 100 22.38 21.93 54.62
N GLN A 101 21.35 21.56 55.40
CA GLN A 101 20.48 20.45 55.07
C GLN A 101 19.65 20.71 53.79
N ALA A 102 19.21 21.95 53.57
CA ALA A 102 18.55 22.35 52.33
C ALA A 102 19.50 22.23 51.13
N ASN A 103 20.72 22.77 51.24
CA ASN A 103 21.73 22.69 50.19
C ASN A 103 22.13 21.25 49.86
N GLN A 104 22.18 20.34 50.86
CA GLN A 104 22.42 18.92 50.64
C GLN A 104 21.30 18.27 49.81
N ARG A 105 20.03 18.57 50.13
CA ARG A 105 18.88 18.08 49.34
C ARG A 105 18.88 18.63 47.92
N ASP A 106 19.23 19.90 47.73
CA ASP A 106 19.33 20.52 46.41
C ASP A 106 20.45 19.88 45.57
N LEU A 107 21.60 19.57 46.19
CA LEU A 107 22.70 18.84 45.57
C LEU A 107 22.31 17.42 45.15
N GLU A 108 21.59 16.70 46.01
CA GLU A 108 21.06 15.37 45.70
C GLU A 108 20.08 15.42 44.53
N THR A 109 19.19 16.42 44.53
CA THR A 109 18.23 16.65 43.44
C THR A 109 18.96 16.96 42.12
N ALA A 110 19.92 17.89 42.15
CA ALA A 110 20.70 18.25 40.97
C ALA A 110 21.54 17.09 40.42
N ARG A 111 22.03 16.18 41.27
CA ARG A 111 22.68 14.94 40.85
C ARG A 111 21.70 14.00 40.15
N GLY A 112 20.51 13.82 40.72
CA GLY A 112 19.45 13.03 40.09
C GLY A 112 19.04 13.57 38.72
N ASP A 113 18.91 14.89 38.58
CA ASP A 113 18.61 15.54 37.30
C ASP A 113 19.73 15.34 36.27
N LEU A 114 20.99 15.38 36.69
CA LEU A 114 22.14 15.18 35.82
C LEU A 114 22.23 13.72 35.34
N ASP A 115 22.01 12.75 36.22
CA ASP A 115 21.98 11.34 35.87
C ASP A 115 20.84 11.05 34.88
N SER A 116 19.66 11.66 35.11
CA SER A 116 18.51 11.57 34.20
C SER A 116 18.83 12.17 32.82
N ALA A 117 19.40 13.37 32.78
CA ALA A 117 19.80 14.01 31.52
C ALA A 117 20.87 13.20 30.77
N GLN A 118 21.82 12.59 31.48
CA GLN A 118 22.83 11.72 30.89
C GLN A 118 22.20 10.45 30.31
N GLY A 119 21.22 9.86 30.99
CA GLY A 119 20.44 8.73 30.47
C GLY A 119 19.69 9.08 29.18
N GLN A 120 19.02 10.25 29.15
CA GLN A 120 18.33 10.73 27.95
C GLN A 120 19.29 10.98 26.78
N LEU A 121 20.47 11.55 27.05
CA LEU A 121 21.49 11.78 26.02
C LEU A 121 21.98 10.46 25.41
N MET A 122 22.25 9.45 26.25
CA MET A 122 22.68 8.13 25.78
C MET A 122 21.58 7.44 24.95
N SER A 123 20.30 7.57 25.36
CA SER A 123 19.16 7.08 24.59
C SER A 123 19.08 7.76 23.22
N ALA A 124 19.16 9.09 23.17
CA ALA A 124 19.13 9.85 21.94
C ALA A 124 20.32 9.51 21.01
N GLN A 125 21.51 9.25 21.57
CA GLN A 125 22.66 8.77 20.79
C GLN A 125 22.41 7.37 20.20
N GLY A 126 21.79 6.46 20.95
CA GLY A 126 21.38 5.15 20.44
C GLY A 126 20.34 5.26 19.31
N GLU A 127 19.32 6.09 19.49
CA GLU A 127 18.27 6.33 18.48
C GLU A 127 18.84 6.96 17.21
N THR A 128 19.74 7.93 17.32
CA THR A 128 20.39 8.56 16.16
C THR A 128 21.29 7.59 15.40
N ALA A 129 22.03 6.72 16.09
CA ALA A 129 22.79 5.65 15.44
C ALA A 129 21.88 4.68 14.69
N ALA A 130 20.76 4.27 15.30
CA ALA A 130 19.78 3.38 14.67
C ALA A 130 19.11 4.03 13.45
N LEU A 131 18.79 5.33 13.53
CA LEU A 131 18.24 6.07 12.39
C LEU A 131 19.24 6.20 11.25
N ASN A 132 20.52 6.45 11.54
CA ASN A 132 21.57 6.50 10.51
C ASN A 132 21.77 5.15 9.83
N GLN A 133 21.68 4.04 10.57
CA GLN A 133 21.74 2.70 9.97
C GLN A 133 20.55 2.48 9.02
N LYS A 134 19.32 2.77 9.47
CA LYS A 134 18.11 2.67 8.64
C LYS A 134 18.19 3.55 7.38
N LEU A 135 18.75 4.75 7.50
CA LEU A 135 18.95 5.65 6.36
C LEU A 135 19.92 5.05 5.34
N GLY A 136 21.00 4.41 5.79
CA GLY A 136 21.94 3.70 4.91
C GLY A 136 21.29 2.52 4.19
N GLU A 137 20.47 1.73 4.89
CA GLU A 137 19.71 0.62 4.30
C GLU A 137 18.70 1.11 3.25
N GLN A 138 17.98 2.20 3.54
CA GLN A 138 17.05 2.81 2.58
C GLN A 138 17.77 3.37 1.35
N ALA A 139 18.93 4.00 1.50
CA ALA A 139 19.71 4.49 0.37
C ALA A 139 20.14 3.35 -0.56
N ALA A 140 20.62 2.23 -0.01
CA ALA A 140 20.98 1.04 -0.79
C ALA A 140 19.78 0.41 -1.52
N GLN A 141 18.60 0.38 -0.86
CA GLN A 141 17.36 -0.08 -1.50
C GLN A 141 16.96 0.81 -2.68
N VAL A 142 17.07 2.14 -2.53
CA VAL A 142 16.76 3.09 -3.61
C VAL A 142 17.70 2.91 -4.80
N GLU A 143 19.01 2.73 -4.56
CA GLU A 143 19.97 2.45 -5.63
C GLU A 143 19.62 1.15 -6.38
N THR A 144 19.24 0.12 -5.65
CA THR A 144 18.83 -1.18 -6.23
C THR A 144 17.58 -1.04 -7.09
N LEU A 145 16.53 -0.41 -6.56
CA LEU A 145 15.28 -0.17 -7.31
C LEU A 145 15.51 0.71 -8.55
N THR A 146 16.44 1.66 -8.47
CA THR A 146 16.79 2.51 -9.61
C THR A 146 17.48 1.70 -10.72
N ALA A 147 18.39 0.80 -10.36
CA ALA A 147 19.04 -0.11 -11.32
C ALA A 147 18.03 -1.09 -11.94
N GLU A 148 17.12 -1.64 -11.14
CA GLU A 148 16.05 -2.52 -11.62
C GLU A 148 15.10 -1.79 -12.57
N ALA A 149 14.72 -0.55 -12.27
CA ALA A 149 13.87 0.26 -13.15
C ALA A 149 14.55 0.57 -14.49
N ALA A 150 15.85 0.84 -14.48
CA ALA A 150 16.62 1.05 -15.71
C ALA A 150 16.64 -0.23 -16.57
N ALA A 151 16.95 -1.39 -15.96
CA ALA A 151 16.94 -2.68 -16.65
C ALA A 151 15.56 -3.06 -17.20
N ALA A 152 14.50 -2.80 -16.43
CA ALA A 152 13.12 -3.01 -16.89
C ALA A 152 12.75 -2.10 -18.07
N GLY A 153 13.23 -0.84 -18.06
CA GLY A 153 13.06 0.09 -19.18
C GLY A 153 13.73 -0.39 -20.47
N GLU A 154 14.97 -0.90 -20.37
CA GLU A 154 15.69 -1.49 -21.50
C GLU A 154 14.96 -2.74 -22.05
N ALA A 155 14.51 -3.63 -21.16
CA ALA A 155 13.76 -4.83 -21.54
C ALA A 155 12.43 -4.48 -22.24
N ALA A 156 11.71 -3.46 -21.75
CA ALA A 156 10.48 -3.01 -22.37
C ALA A 156 10.72 -2.42 -23.77
N SER A 157 11.80 -1.65 -23.95
CA SER A 157 12.18 -1.11 -25.25
C SER A 157 12.53 -2.22 -26.24
N ALA A 158 13.29 -3.23 -25.80
CA ALA A 158 13.62 -4.41 -26.62
C ALA A 158 12.36 -5.19 -27.03
N ALA A 159 11.46 -5.47 -26.08
CA ALA A 159 10.20 -6.16 -26.36
C ALA A 159 9.32 -5.37 -27.34
N GLN A 160 9.30 -4.04 -27.25
CA GLN A 160 8.55 -3.20 -28.19
C GLN A 160 9.14 -3.24 -29.60
N ALA A 161 10.48 -3.26 -29.72
CA ALA A 161 11.15 -3.42 -31.01
C ALA A 161 10.86 -4.80 -31.64
N GLU A 162 10.89 -5.87 -30.84
CA GLU A 162 10.53 -7.21 -31.31
C GLU A 162 9.06 -7.30 -31.75
N LEU A 163 8.14 -6.69 -31.00
CA LEU A 163 6.73 -6.64 -31.38
C LEU A 163 6.51 -5.91 -32.71
N THR A 164 7.19 -4.79 -32.93
CA THR A 164 7.12 -4.07 -34.22
C THR A 164 7.65 -4.93 -35.37
N ALA A 165 8.80 -5.58 -35.19
CA ALA A 165 9.37 -6.46 -36.20
C ALA A 165 8.47 -7.67 -36.50
N ALA A 166 7.88 -8.29 -35.48
CA ALA A 166 6.94 -9.39 -35.64
C ALA A 166 5.67 -8.97 -36.37
N THR A 167 5.17 -7.75 -36.12
CA THR A 167 3.98 -7.21 -36.78
C THR A 167 4.24 -6.93 -38.26
N GLU A 168 5.40 -6.36 -38.59
CA GLU A 168 5.83 -6.15 -39.98
C GLU A 168 6.04 -7.47 -40.72
N ALA A 169 6.66 -8.46 -40.07
CA ALA A 169 6.81 -9.78 -40.66
C ALA A 169 5.46 -10.46 -40.92
N ALA A 170 4.50 -10.33 -39.99
CA ALA A 170 3.16 -10.89 -40.13
C ALA A 170 2.37 -10.22 -41.27
N SER A 171 2.46 -8.90 -41.43
CA SER A 171 1.79 -8.20 -42.53
C SER A 171 2.39 -8.59 -43.89
N ALA A 172 3.72 -8.66 -43.99
CA ALA A 172 4.41 -9.13 -45.20
C ALA A 172 4.01 -10.58 -45.57
N ALA A 173 3.92 -11.47 -44.58
CA ALA A 173 3.47 -12.85 -44.80
C ALA A 173 2.00 -12.91 -45.26
N ALA A 174 1.12 -12.07 -44.69
CA ALA A 174 -0.28 -12.00 -45.11
C ALA A 174 -0.42 -11.52 -46.56
N GLU A 175 0.36 -10.53 -46.98
CA GLU A 175 0.38 -10.07 -48.38
C GLU A 175 0.90 -11.14 -49.34
N ALA A 176 1.95 -11.86 -48.96
CA ALA A 176 2.49 -12.97 -49.74
C ALA A 176 1.44 -14.08 -49.91
N ALA A 177 0.78 -14.47 -48.82
CA ALA A 177 -0.30 -15.46 -48.84
C ALA A 177 -1.49 -15.01 -49.70
N ALA A 178 -1.86 -13.72 -49.66
CA ALA A 178 -2.93 -13.17 -50.50
C ALA A 178 -2.56 -13.23 -52.01
N LYS A 179 -1.31 -12.92 -52.37
CA LYS A 179 -0.80 -13.04 -53.74
C LYS A 179 -0.80 -14.49 -54.22
N GLU A 180 -0.33 -15.41 -53.38
CA GLU A 180 -0.31 -16.84 -53.72
C GLU A 180 -1.72 -17.40 -53.88
N LYS A 181 -2.66 -17.04 -52.99
CA LYS A 181 -4.07 -17.42 -53.11
C LYS A 181 -4.67 -16.96 -54.44
N LYS A 182 -4.44 -15.71 -54.86
CA LYS A 182 -4.90 -15.21 -56.17
C LYS A 182 -4.30 -16.01 -57.32
N ARG A 183 -3.00 -16.31 -57.26
CA ARG A 183 -2.31 -17.13 -58.28
C ARG A 183 -2.90 -18.53 -58.37
N LEU A 184 -3.16 -19.18 -57.24
CA LEU A 184 -3.76 -20.52 -57.18
C LEU A 184 -5.19 -20.51 -57.70
N GLN A 185 -5.99 -19.49 -57.37
CA GLN A 185 -7.34 -19.33 -57.91
C GLN A 185 -7.33 -19.22 -59.45
N ALA A 186 -6.47 -18.37 -60.01
CA ALA A 186 -6.32 -18.25 -61.46
C ALA A 186 -5.85 -19.57 -62.11
N ALA A 187 -4.94 -20.31 -61.46
CA ALA A 187 -4.48 -21.60 -61.95
C ALA A 187 -5.60 -22.65 -61.95
N VAL A 188 -6.44 -22.67 -60.91
CA VAL A 188 -7.61 -23.58 -60.81
C VAL A 188 -8.63 -23.27 -61.91
N GLU A 189 -8.93 -22.00 -62.18
CA GLU A 189 -9.84 -21.61 -63.27
C GLU A 189 -9.29 -22.03 -64.63
N LYS A 190 -7.99 -21.80 -64.88
CA LYS A 190 -7.34 -22.25 -66.11
C LYS A 190 -7.40 -23.78 -66.27
N ALA A 191 -7.16 -24.53 -65.21
CA ALA A 191 -7.25 -25.98 -65.22
C ALA A 191 -8.68 -26.49 -65.49
N LYS A 192 -9.70 -25.85 -64.90
CA LYS A 192 -11.11 -26.16 -65.19
C LYS A 192 -11.46 -25.91 -66.66
N ASN A 193 -10.99 -24.80 -67.24
CA ASN A 193 -11.22 -24.49 -68.65
C ASN A 193 -10.52 -25.49 -69.58
N GLN A 194 -9.30 -25.91 -69.25
CA GLN A 194 -8.61 -26.97 -69.99
C GLN A 194 -9.34 -28.30 -69.90
N GLN A 195 -9.80 -28.68 -68.70
CA GLN A 195 -10.58 -29.89 -68.51
C GLN A 195 -11.89 -29.85 -69.31
N ALA A 196 -12.60 -28.72 -69.32
CA ALA A 196 -13.82 -28.57 -70.11
C ALA A 196 -13.54 -28.71 -71.62
N LYS A 197 -12.43 -28.16 -72.12
CA LYS A 197 -12.00 -28.31 -73.52
C LYS A 197 -11.68 -29.77 -73.87
N GLU A 198 -10.94 -30.47 -73.03
CA GLU A 198 -10.61 -31.90 -73.25
C GLU A 198 -11.86 -32.78 -73.14
N VAL A 199 -12.78 -32.51 -72.21
CA VAL A 199 -14.05 -33.23 -72.11
C VAL A 199 -14.90 -32.99 -73.37
N ALA A 200 -14.97 -31.75 -73.86
CA ALA A 200 -15.68 -31.45 -75.11
C ALA A 200 -15.05 -32.17 -76.31
N ARG A 201 -13.72 -32.20 -76.40
CA ARG A 201 -12.97 -32.94 -77.42
C ARG A 201 -13.24 -34.45 -77.36
N LEU A 202 -13.18 -35.04 -76.17
CA LEU A 202 -13.46 -36.47 -76.00
C LEU A 202 -14.93 -36.79 -76.28
N ALA A 203 -15.85 -35.89 -75.96
CA ALA A 203 -17.27 -36.06 -76.28
C ALA A 203 -17.53 -36.03 -77.80
N THR A 204 -16.86 -35.14 -78.55
CA THR A 204 -16.96 -35.12 -80.02
C THR A 204 -16.30 -36.35 -80.64
N GLU A 205 -15.13 -36.78 -80.15
CA GLU A 205 -14.47 -38.01 -80.58
C GLU A 205 -15.36 -39.25 -80.33
N LEU A 206 -16.03 -39.33 -79.17
CA LEU A 206 -17.00 -40.40 -78.87
C LEU A 206 -18.25 -40.35 -79.76
N ALA A 207 -18.77 -39.16 -80.09
CA ALA A 207 -19.92 -39.01 -80.99
C ALA A 207 -19.58 -39.44 -82.43
N LEU A 208 -18.37 -39.11 -82.91
CA LEU A 208 -17.83 -39.58 -84.19
C LEU A 208 -17.68 -41.11 -84.22
N LEU A 209 -17.13 -41.70 -83.16
CA LEU A 209 -16.97 -43.16 -83.04
C LEU A 209 -18.30 -43.92 -82.95
N LYS A 210 -19.34 -43.31 -82.37
CA LYS A 210 -20.70 -43.88 -82.32
C LYS A 210 -21.51 -43.66 -83.60
N GLY A 211 -20.96 -42.93 -84.57
CA GLY A 211 -21.61 -42.65 -85.86
C GLY A 211 -22.78 -41.68 -85.76
N GLU A 212 -22.84 -40.84 -84.71
CA GLU A 212 -23.97 -39.93 -84.46
C GLU A 212 -23.82 -38.54 -85.11
N ILE A 213 -22.62 -38.13 -85.58
CA ILE A 213 -22.39 -36.80 -86.19
C ILE A 213 -21.36 -36.86 -87.35
N GLU A 214 -21.70 -36.29 -88.51
CA GLU A 214 -20.76 -35.95 -89.60
C GLU A 214 -19.93 -34.70 -89.23
N PRO A 215 -18.63 -34.62 -89.56
CA PRO A 215 -17.72 -33.62 -89.00
C PRO A 215 -18.01 -32.22 -89.55
N VAL A 216 -18.24 -31.25 -88.66
CA VAL A 216 -18.27 -29.81 -88.98
C VAL A 216 -16.99 -29.17 -88.48
N GLU A 217 -16.35 -28.42 -89.38
CA GLU A 217 -15.09 -27.70 -89.20
C GLU A 217 -15.12 -26.70 -88.03
N ALA A 218 -13.95 -26.52 -87.45
CA ALA A 218 -13.66 -25.64 -86.34
C ALA A 218 -13.95 -24.16 -86.66
N ALA A 219 -14.63 -23.48 -85.74
CA ALA A 219 -14.60 -22.03 -85.62
C ALA A 219 -14.00 -21.67 -84.27
N GLU A 220 -12.78 -21.14 -84.32
CA GLU A 220 -12.22 -20.28 -83.29
C GLU A 220 -13.09 -19.03 -83.18
N ASP A 221 -13.43 -18.59 -81.97
CA ASP A 221 -13.48 -17.17 -81.63
C ASP A 221 -13.38 -17.00 -80.10
N GLU A 222 -12.38 -16.23 -79.71
CA GLU A 222 -12.21 -15.66 -78.39
C GLU A 222 -13.28 -14.59 -78.15
N GLU A 223 -13.99 -14.62 -77.02
CA GLU A 223 -14.35 -13.35 -76.37
C GLU A 223 -14.58 -13.52 -74.86
N TYR A 224 -13.89 -12.66 -74.13
CA TYR A 224 -13.89 -12.50 -72.69
C TYR A 224 -15.03 -11.55 -72.31
N TYR A 225 -16.02 -12.00 -71.55
CA TYR A 225 -16.98 -11.11 -70.90
C TYR A 225 -16.94 -11.27 -69.37
N ASP A 226 -16.46 -10.19 -68.75
CA ASP A 226 -16.62 -9.87 -67.34
C ASP A 226 -18.08 -9.44 -67.11
N ALA A 227 -18.77 -10.08 -66.17
CA ALA A 227 -20.12 -9.69 -65.76
C ALA A 227 -20.22 -9.73 -64.24
N ALA A 228 -19.85 -8.60 -63.66
CA ALA A 228 -20.28 -8.22 -62.32
C ALA A 228 -21.80 -7.95 -62.31
N GLN A 229 -22.39 -8.24 -61.14
CA GLN A 229 -23.57 -7.60 -60.57
C GLN A 229 -24.96 -8.17 -60.96
N ALA A 230 -25.57 -8.89 -60.01
CA ALA A 230 -27.02 -8.99 -59.86
C ALA A 230 -27.39 -9.02 -58.37
N GLU A 231 -28.49 -8.34 -58.09
CA GLU A 231 -28.89 -7.67 -56.86
C GLU A 231 -29.81 -8.53 -55.95
N ALA A 232 -30.17 -7.94 -54.81
CA ALA A 232 -30.92 -8.42 -53.66
C ALA A 232 -32.28 -9.16 -53.87
N ALA A 233 -32.51 -10.20 -53.02
CA ALA A 233 -33.61 -10.51 -52.07
C ALA A 233 -35.11 -10.14 -52.35
N PRO A 234 -36.13 -10.62 -51.59
CA PRO A 234 -36.28 -11.77 -50.65
C PRO A 234 -37.60 -12.59 -50.86
N ALA A 235 -37.80 -13.69 -50.12
CA ALA A 235 -39.14 -14.19 -49.72
C ALA A 235 -39.05 -15.16 -48.52
N GLU A 236 -39.85 -14.87 -47.49
CA GLU A 236 -40.03 -15.56 -46.21
C GLU A 236 -40.86 -16.85 -46.29
N ALA A 237 -40.69 -17.69 -45.26
CA ALA A 237 -41.67 -18.54 -44.54
C ALA A 237 -41.08 -19.94 -44.26
N ALA A 238 -41.18 -20.59 -43.10
CA ALA A 238 -41.65 -20.30 -41.74
C ALA A 238 -41.35 -21.58 -40.89
N ALA A 239 -41.48 -21.46 -39.57
CA ALA A 239 -41.47 -22.52 -38.53
C ALA A 239 -40.09 -22.86 -37.92
N ALA A 240 -39.86 -22.83 -36.61
CA ALA A 240 -40.77 -22.69 -35.47
C ALA A 240 -40.11 -21.85 -34.36
N GLU A 241 -40.87 -20.89 -33.85
CA GLU A 241 -40.65 -20.27 -32.56
C GLU A 241 -40.92 -21.30 -31.47
N GLU A 242 -39.87 -21.80 -30.82
CA GLU A 242 -39.99 -22.19 -29.41
C GLU A 242 -39.56 -20.98 -28.59
N ALA A 243 -40.57 -20.28 -28.06
CA ALA A 243 -40.39 -19.32 -27.00
C ALA A 243 -39.80 -20.06 -25.78
N PHE A 244 -38.47 -20.01 -25.63
CA PHE A 244 -37.82 -20.45 -24.41
C PHE A 244 -37.84 -19.27 -23.43
N GLU A 245 -38.69 -19.38 -22.42
CA GLU A 245 -38.77 -18.44 -21.31
C GLU A 245 -37.38 -18.25 -20.68
N LEU A 246 -36.92 -17.01 -20.69
CA LEU A 246 -35.74 -16.58 -19.95
C LEU A 246 -36.01 -16.82 -18.46
N PRO A 247 -35.17 -17.57 -17.71
CA PRO A 247 -35.10 -17.38 -16.29
C PRO A 247 -34.41 -16.03 -16.05
N VAL A 248 -35.16 -14.94 -16.21
CA VAL A 248 -34.77 -13.62 -15.73
C VAL A 248 -34.85 -13.70 -14.21
N GLY A 249 -33.71 -13.58 -13.52
CA GLY A 249 -33.79 -13.16 -12.11
C GLY A 249 -32.78 -13.68 -11.09
N GLN A 250 -31.61 -14.25 -11.43
CA GLN A 250 -30.65 -14.66 -10.39
C GLN A 250 -29.18 -14.38 -10.74
N GLY A 251 -28.88 -13.27 -11.43
CA GLY A 251 -27.49 -12.93 -11.74
C GLY A 251 -27.20 -11.44 -11.82
N ARG A 252 -25.97 -11.05 -11.47
CA ARG A 252 -25.47 -9.67 -11.58
C ARG A 252 -25.24 -9.34 -13.05
N VAL A 253 -25.74 -8.20 -13.52
CA VAL A 253 -25.44 -7.71 -14.88
C VAL A 253 -23.97 -7.27 -14.92
N ILE A 254 -23.19 -7.89 -15.81
CA ILE A 254 -21.75 -7.62 -15.98
C ILE A 254 -21.50 -6.53 -17.03
N GLY A 255 -22.28 -6.56 -18.12
CA GLY A 255 -22.04 -5.73 -19.29
C GLY A 255 -22.84 -6.21 -20.49
N THR A 256 -22.42 -5.80 -21.69
CA THR A 256 -23.08 -6.14 -22.97
C THR A 256 -22.19 -7.00 -23.85
N SER A 257 -22.78 -8.00 -24.51
CA SER A 257 -22.08 -8.94 -25.39
C SER A 257 -22.83 -9.14 -26.71
N GLU A 258 -22.08 -9.37 -27.78
CA GLU A 258 -22.59 -9.85 -29.06
C GLU A 258 -22.64 -11.38 -29.17
N MET A 259 -22.17 -12.10 -28.14
CA MET A 259 -21.96 -13.55 -28.18
C MET A 259 -22.84 -14.30 -27.18
N PHE A 260 -22.94 -13.83 -25.93
CA PHE A 260 -23.54 -14.58 -24.84
C PHE A 260 -24.59 -13.76 -24.07
N THR A 261 -25.46 -14.50 -23.39
CA THR A 261 -26.55 -13.97 -22.55
C THR A 261 -26.32 -14.28 -21.07
N THR A 262 -25.70 -15.42 -20.77
CA THR A 262 -25.50 -15.88 -19.38
C THR A 262 -24.14 -16.53 -19.21
N ILE A 263 -23.48 -16.17 -18.11
CA ILE A 263 -22.24 -16.76 -17.62
C ILE A 263 -22.56 -17.36 -16.27
N GLN A 264 -22.38 -18.67 -16.10
CA GLN A 264 -22.63 -19.35 -14.84
C GLN A 264 -21.39 -20.12 -14.41
N ARG A 265 -20.99 -19.91 -13.16
CA ARG A 265 -19.90 -20.61 -12.51
C ARG A 265 -20.48 -21.79 -11.74
N GLY A 266 -19.99 -23.00 -12.00
CA GLY A 266 -20.32 -24.19 -11.22
C GLY A 266 -19.40 -24.36 -10.01
N GLU A 267 -19.83 -25.17 -9.05
CA GLU A 267 -19.05 -25.50 -7.84
C GLU A 267 -17.75 -26.26 -8.18
N ASP A 268 -17.74 -27.01 -9.28
CA ASP A 268 -16.61 -27.84 -9.74
C ASP A 268 -15.59 -27.08 -10.62
N GLU A 269 -15.41 -25.77 -10.40
CA GLU A 269 -14.59 -24.88 -11.26
C GLU A 269 -15.00 -24.89 -12.76
N SER A 270 -16.22 -25.35 -13.05
CA SER A 270 -16.77 -25.37 -14.38
C SER A 270 -17.36 -24.00 -14.73
N LEU A 271 -17.21 -23.58 -15.98
CA LEU A 271 -17.77 -22.32 -16.47
C LEU A 271 -18.73 -22.62 -17.62
N SER A 272 -20.03 -22.48 -17.39
CA SER A 272 -21.05 -22.62 -18.42
C SER A 272 -21.41 -21.25 -19.02
N LEU A 273 -21.31 -21.15 -20.34
CA LEU A 273 -21.66 -19.97 -21.12
C LEU A 273 -22.84 -20.29 -22.02
N ARG A 274 -23.85 -19.42 -22.01
CA ARG A 274 -25.01 -19.50 -22.91
C ARG A 274 -24.90 -18.43 -23.99
N PHE A 275 -24.92 -18.87 -25.24
CA PHE A 275 -24.89 -18.02 -26.43
C PHE A 275 -26.25 -17.41 -26.73
N LEU A 276 -26.27 -16.32 -27.50
CA LEU A 276 -27.52 -15.69 -27.97
C LEU A 276 -28.37 -16.60 -28.87
N ASP A 277 -27.76 -17.62 -29.49
CA ASP A 277 -28.46 -18.64 -30.28
C ASP A 277 -29.07 -19.77 -29.43
N GLY A 278 -28.98 -19.65 -28.09
CA GLY A 278 -29.52 -20.60 -27.12
C GLY A 278 -28.58 -21.79 -26.81
N GLN A 279 -27.45 -21.93 -27.51
CA GLN A 279 -26.49 -23.01 -27.24
C GLN A 279 -25.72 -22.75 -25.96
N THR A 280 -25.38 -23.81 -25.23
CA THR A 280 -24.58 -23.74 -24.00
C THR A 280 -23.26 -24.49 -24.19
N VAL A 281 -22.17 -23.89 -23.74
CA VAL A 281 -20.83 -24.51 -23.69
C VAL A 281 -20.36 -24.49 -22.26
N THR A 282 -19.94 -25.65 -21.75
CA THR A 282 -19.33 -25.76 -20.42
C THR A 282 -17.84 -25.99 -20.58
N TYR A 283 -17.05 -25.14 -19.92
CA TYR A 283 -15.60 -25.27 -19.83
C TYR A 283 -15.21 -25.92 -18.50
N GLU A 284 -14.28 -26.86 -18.55
CA GLU A 284 -13.75 -27.55 -17.38
C GLU A 284 -12.48 -26.87 -16.86
N SER A 285 -12.30 -26.84 -15.54
CA SER A 285 -11.09 -26.35 -14.86
C SER A 285 -10.71 -24.90 -15.20
N VAL A 286 -11.68 -23.99 -15.20
CA VAL A 286 -11.41 -22.56 -15.44
C VAL A 286 -11.01 -21.89 -14.12
N PRO A 287 -9.88 -21.19 -14.01
CA PRO A 287 -9.49 -20.49 -12.78
C PRO A 287 -10.35 -19.25 -12.49
N ASP A 288 -10.54 -18.93 -11.20
CA ASP A 288 -11.36 -17.77 -10.75
C ASP A 288 -10.88 -16.44 -11.35
N ARG A 289 -9.56 -16.28 -11.51
CA ARG A 289 -8.96 -15.09 -12.14
C ARG A 289 -9.51 -14.81 -13.55
N VAL A 290 -9.86 -15.85 -14.31
CA VAL A 290 -10.44 -15.70 -15.66
C VAL A 290 -11.90 -15.28 -15.57
N VAL A 291 -12.64 -15.79 -14.57
CA VAL A 291 -14.03 -15.40 -14.29
C VAL A 291 -14.09 -13.94 -13.83
N ASP A 292 -13.17 -13.51 -12.96
CA ASP A 292 -13.04 -12.12 -12.53
C ASP A 292 -12.74 -11.18 -13.70
N GLN A 293 -11.87 -11.60 -14.62
CA GLN A 293 -11.58 -10.83 -15.84
C GLN A 293 -12.80 -10.68 -16.74
N LEU A 294 -13.64 -11.72 -16.84
CA LEU A 294 -14.92 -11.63 -17.56
C LEU A 294 -15.90 -10.71 -16.83
N ALA A 295 -15.96 -10.78 -15.50
CA ALA A 295 -16.81 -9.96 -14.64
C ALA A 295 -16.42 -8.47 -14.62
N MET A 296 -15.16 -8.13 -14.90
CA MET A 296 -14.69 -6.73 -14.97
C MET A 296 -14.73 -6.16 -16.39
N ALA A 297 -14.90 -7.00 -17.42
CA ALA A 297 -14.78 -6.62 -18.83
C ALA A 297 -16.09 -6.11 -19.44
N ASP A 298 -16.70 -5.08 -18.84
CA ASP A 298 -17.99 -4.48 -19.24
C ASP A 298 -18.19 -4.35 -20.78
N LYS A 299 -17.31 -3.59 -21.47
CA LYS A 299 -17.42 -3.32 -22.93
C LYS A 299 -16.55 -4.23 -23.82
N LYS A 300 -15.74 -5.11 -23.23
CA LYS A 300 -14.76 -5.95 -23.96
C LYS A 300 -14.94 -7.44 -23.67
N LEU A 301 -16.10 -7.81 -23.17
CA LEU A 301 -16.41 -9.16 -22.70
C LEU A 301 -16.14 -10.22 -23.79
N ASP A 302 -16.58 -9.94 -25.02
CA ASP A 302 -16.34 -10.82 -26.18
C ASP A 302 -14.84 -11.00 -26.47
N LYS A 303 -14.02 -9.95 -26.35
CA LYS A 303 -12.58 -10.05 -26.56
C LYS A 303 -11.92 -10.88 -25.46
N VAL A 304 -12.29 -10.65 -24.20
CA VAL A 304 -11.73 -11.42 -23.09
C VAL A 304 -12.06 -12.90 -23.24
N TYR A 305 -13.29 -13.23 -23.59
CA TYR A 305 -13.71 -14.59 -23.89
C TYR A 305 -12.90 -15.23 -25.04
N LEU A 306 -12.77 -14.55 -26.18
CA LEU A 306 -12.03 -15.06 -27.35
C LEU A 306 -10.54 -15.28 -27.06
N PHE A 307 -9.91 -14.44 -26.23
CA PHE A 307 -8.47 -14.54 -25.95
C PHE A 307 -8.12 -15.45 -24.78
N HIS A 308 -8.93 -15.46 -23.72
CA HIS A 308 -8.57 -16.12 -22.46
C HIS A 308 -9.34 -17.41 -22.21
N VAL A 309 -10.45 -17.65 -22.90
CA VAL A 309 -11.31 -18.82 -22.66
C VAL A 309 -11.35 -19.74 -23.88
N GLN A 310 -11.61 -19.18 -25.06
CA GLN A 310 -11.72 -19.96 -26.29
C GLN A 310 -10.40 -20.68 -26.63
N GLY A 311 -10.47 -21.99 -26.83
CA GLY A 311 -9.33 -22.84 -27.18
C GLY A 311 -8.32 -23.09 -26.06
N GLN A 312 -8.47 -22.44 -24.90
CA GLN A 312 -7.57 -22.58 -23.75
C GLN A 312 -8.02 -23.69 -22.80
N PHE A 313 -9.34 -23.84 -22.62
CA PHE A 313 -9.92 -24.82 -21.71
C PHE A 313 -10.70 -25.91 -22.47
N LYS A 314 -10.73 -27.11 -21.90
CA LYS A 314 -11.54 -28.21 -22.45
C LYS A 314 -13.02 -27.84 -22.32
N SER A 315 -13.75 -27.98 -23.42
CA SER A 315 -15.17 -27.60 -23.49
C SER A 315 -16.05 -28.74 -23.96
N VAL A 316 -17.24 -28.82 -23.37
CA VAL A 316 -18.30 -29.77 -23.72
C VAL A 316 -19.58 -28.97 -24.00
N PRO A 317 -20.13 -29.01 -25.23
CA PRO A 317 -19.53 -29.50 -26.48
C PRO A 317 -18.27 -28.71 -26.90
N PRO A 318 -17.45 -29.20 -27.87
CA PRO A 318 -16.25 -28.50 -28.32
C PRO A 318 -16.57 -27.08 -28.80
N ASP A 319 -15.92 -26.10 -28.19
CA ASP A 319 -16.08 -24.67 -28.46
C ASP A 319 -15.96 -24.32 -29.95
N SER A 320 -15.02 -24.93 -30.67
CA SER A 320 -14.81 -24.71 -32.10
C SER A 320 -16.04 -25.03 -32.97
N ILE A 321 -16.90 -25.94 -32.52
CA ILE A 321 -18.14 -26.31 -33.21
C ILE A 321 -19.23 -25.31 -32.87
N VAL A 322 -19.40 -24.99 -31.58
CA VAL A 322 -20.44 -24.07 -31.10
C VAL A 322 -20.18 -22.66 -31.58
N VAL A 323 -18.96 -22.14 -31.42
CA VAL A 323 -18.56 -20.81 -31.90
C VAL A 323 -18.72 -20.69 -33.40
N ARG A 324 -18.36 -21.72 -34.18
CA ARG A 324 -18.56 -21.71 -35.65
C ARG A 324 -20.03 -21.66 -36.04
N LYS A 325 -20.91 -22.40 -35.34
CA LYS A 325 -22.37 -22.34 -35.56
C LYS A 325 -22.91 -20.98 -35.17
N PHE A 326 -22.48 -20.45 -34.03
CA PHE A 326 -22.83 -19.13 -33.54
C PHE A 326 -22.50 -18.04 -34.54
N TRP A 327 -21.26 -17.98 -35.06
CA TRP A 327 -20.87 -16.97 -36.07
C TRP A 327 -21.69 -17.07 -37.37
N LYS A 328 -22.18 -18.25 -37.75
CA LYS A 328 -23.09 -18.39 -38.89
C LYS A 328 -24.48 -17.82 -38.59
N TRP A 329 -24.97 -18.02 -37.38
CA TRP A 329 -26.23 -17.47 -36.91
C TRP A 329 -26.15 -15.94 -36.74
N GLN A 330 -25.11 -15.42 -36.10
CA GLN A 330 -24.92 -13.99 -35.85
C GLN A 330 -24.81 -13.15 -37.14
N ARG A 331 -24.28 -13.72 -38.24
CA ARG A 331 -24.29 -13.06 -39.56
C ARG A 331 -25.69 -12.72 -40.05
N ARG A 332 -26.69 -13.49 -39.62
CA ARG A 332 -28.11 -13.30 -39.96
C ARG A 332 -28.88 -12.58 -38.84
N HIS A 333 -28.41 -12.69 -37.60
CA HIS A 333 -29.04 -12.12 -36.41
C HIS A 333 -28.04 -11.25 -35.65
N LYS A 334 -27.90 -9.98 -36.08
CA LYS A 334 -27.04 -9.00 -35.41
C LYS A 334 -27.75 -8.45 -34.17
N ALA A 335 -27.55 -9.10 -33.03
CA ALA A 335 -28.09 -8.69 -31.74
C ALA A 335 -26.98 -8.40 -30.74
N ARG A 336 -27.23 -7.45 -29.84
CA ARG A 336 -26.44 -7.21 -28.63
C ARG A 336 -27.38 -7.35 -27.44
N GLY A 337 -26.95 -8.09 -26.42
CA GLY A 337 -27.73 -8.34 -25.21
C GLY A 337 -26.94 -8.06 -23.95
N ASP A 338 -27.66 -7.81 -22.86
CA ASP A 338 -27.09 -7.74 -21.52
C ASP A 338 -26.68 -9.14 -21.05
N VAL A 339 -25.59 -9.21 -20.30
CA VAL A 339 -24.98 -10.46 -19.83
C VAL A 339 -25.13 -10.58 -18.33
N TYR A 340 -25.67 -11.72 -17.89
CA TYR A 340 -25.88 -12.02 -16.48
C TYR A 340 -24.81 -13.00 -15.97
N LEU A 341 -24.15 -12.68 -14.86
CA LEU A 341 -23.29 -13.59 -14.08
C LEU A 341 -24.11 -14.29 -13.01
N ILE A 342 -24.09 -15.61 -12.99
CA ILE A 342 -24.65 -16.43 -11.93
C ILE A 342 -23.47 -17.09 -11.22
N GLU A 343 -23.07 -16.52 -10.09
CA GLU A 343 -22.11 -17.14 -9.16
C GLU A 343 -22.87 -18.16 -8.29
N PRO A 344 -22.28 -19.32 -7.96
CA PRO A 344 -22.92 -20.25 -7.05
C PRO A 344 -23.08 -19.56 -5.69
N GLU A 345 -24.23 -19.78 -5.07
CA GLU A 345 -24.55 -19.26 -3.73
C GLU A 345 -23.49 -19.82 -2.77
N LYS A 346 -22.51 -18.99 -2.41
CA LYS A 346 -21.48 -19.35 -1.42
C LYS A 346 -22.25 -19.80 -0.17
N PRO A 347 -22.06 -21.04 0.33
CA PRO A 347 -22.85 -21.51 1.47
C PRO A 347 -22.67 -20.51 2.60
N ALA A 348 -23.79 -20.00 3.10
CA ALA A 348 -23.86 -19.02 4.15
C ALA A 348 -23.00 -19.49 5.33
N GLU A 349 -21.87 -18.80 5.53
CA GLU A 349 -21.18 -18.78 6.80
C GLU A 349 -22.12 -18.05 7.76
N SER A 350 -23.00 -18.83 8.39
CA SER A 350 -23.60 -18.64 9.71
C SER A 350 -23.71 -17.20 10.21
N ALA A 351 -24.93 -16.65 10.10
CA ALA A 351 -25.59 -15.83 11.11
C ALA A 351 -24.79 -14.69 11.77
N ALA A 352 -25.08 -13.46 11.33
CA ALA A 352 -25.60 -12.42 12.22
C ALA A 352 -26.23 -11.30 11.37
N GLU A 353 -27.54 -11.38 11.14
CA GLU A 353 -28.35 -10.17 10.90
C GLU A 353 -28.66 -9.47 12.26
N PRO A 354 -29.45 -8.36 12.34
CA PRO A 354 -28.93 -7.01 12.47
C PRO A 354 -29.67 -6.19 13.58
N GLU A 355 -29.42 -4.87 13.62
CA GLU A 355 -30.23 -3.82 14.30
C GLU A 355 -30.34 -3.89 15.85
N GLU A 356 -30.63 -2.87 16.64
CA GLU A 356 -30.70 -1.41 16.60
C GLU A 356 -30.77 -1.00 18.10
N THR A 357 -30.26 0.19 18.44
CA THR A 357 -30.75 1.06 19.55
C THR A 357 -30.72 0.58 21.01
N GLY A 358 -30.42 1.52 21.91
CA GLY A 358 -30.86 1.43 23.32
C GLY A 358 -29.81 1.81 24.36
N GLU A 359 -29.64 3.11 24.54
CA GLU A 359 -29.24 3.73 25.80
C GLU A 359 -29.95 3.10 27.01
N THR A 360 -29.21 2.62 28.01
CA THR A 360 -29.51 2.84 29.44
C THR A 360 -28.26 2.68 30.31
N ALA A 361 -28.15 3.59 31.27
CA ALA A 361 -27.18 3.62 32.35
C ALA A 361 -27.34 2.46 33.35
N ALA A 362 -26.26 2.13 34.07
CA ALA A 362 -26.15 2.07 35.54
C ALA A 362 -25.12 1.03 36.05
N ASP A 363 -24.34 1.47 37.05
CA ASP A 363 -23.70 0.76 38.18
C ASP A 363 -22.86 -0.53 37.94
N GLU A 364 -21.54 -0.45 38.15
CA GLU A 364 -20.89 -0.67 39.47
C GLU A 364 -19.44 -0.13 39.50
#